data_AF-A0A2N2RK53-F1
#
_entry.id   AF-A0A2N2RK53-F1
#
_cell.length_a   1.000
_cell.length_b   1.000
_cell.length_c   1.000
_cell.angle_alpha   90.00
_cell.angle_beta   90.00
_cell.angle_gamma   90.00
#
_symmetry.space_group_name_H-M   'P 1'
#
loop_
_entity.id
_entity.type
_entity.pdbx_description
1 polymer ?
#
loop_
_entity_poly.entity_id
_entity_poly.type
_entity_poly.pdbx_seq_one_letter_code
_entity_poly.pdbx_strand_id
1 'polypeptide(L)'
;MAKVFVSELVLRDGHQSLIATRMRTDDMLPICSKLDAIGFWSLEAWGGATFDACVRFLKEDPWQRLAKLRKALPNSRIQMLLRGQNLLGYRHYSDDVVQAFVQKSADNGVDVFRIFDAMNDMRNLRTSIEAVKKVGKHAEGAISYTTSPVHDIAHFVTLAKELESMGCDTIAIKDMAGLLTPQHTSELVKAIRAAVNLPIHLHSHATSGLSAMCFLKGIEAGAAIIDTCNSSFGEGASHTSTESLVAALKGTEYDTGLDLAALQEITAYFREVRKKYWQFESSFTGVDTRVLVNQVPGGMISNLSNQLKEQGALARIDEVLNEIPRVREDLGYPPLVTPTSQIVGTQAVLNVVTGTRYKSITNEVKNYLLGQYGKPPAPVNEAVKQQAVGDAAVINCRPADLLKPEMAKLAIEAERFAKSEEDVLTYAMFPDIGQTYLQERNAGSLVPETLLEKNSEHSQGARYAPSEFKVTLHGETFHINVTGSGHAGEEQRPYFVSIDGIAEEVIVETLSEIEISGDGSSTGSKKKVSANASSNRPRPTHAGHVTTSMPGTIVAVKVNAGDKVKAGDGVLVIEAMKMENEIQAATSGTVVAVHVVKGDAVTPDEALLEIQPE
;
A
#
# COMPACT_ATOMS: atom_id res chain seq x y z
N MET A 1 -2.39 -38.97 21.77
CA MET A 1 -1.94 -38.51 20.45
C MET A 1 -1.87 -37.00 20.50
N ALA A 2 -0.72 -36.42 20.19
CA ALA A 2 -0.57 -34.96 20.17
C ALA A 2 -1.16 -34.43 18.86
N LYS A 3 -2.46 -34.13 18.86
CA LYS A 3 -3.17 -33.57 17.70
C LYS A 3 -2.52 -32.25 17.30
N VAL A 4 -2.18 -32.10 16.00
CA VAL A 4 -1.72 -30.84 15.43
C VAL A 4 -2.91 -30.02 14.95
N PHE A 5 -2.85 -28.73 15.24
CA PHE A 5 -3.86 -27.75 14.86
C PHE A 5 -3.38 -26.91 13.68
N VAL A 6 -4.30 -26.52 12.79
CA VAL A 6 -3.99 -25.73 11.59
C VAL A 6 -4.72 -24.40 11.64
N SER A 7 -3.99 -23.31 11.43
CA SER A 7 -4.55 -21.99 11.16
C SER A 7 -4.43 -21.68 9.67
N GLU A 8 -5.50 -21.14 9.08
CA GLU A 8 -5.57 -20.87 7.64
C GLU A 8 -5.48 -19.35 7.38
N LEU A 9 -4.59 -18.98 6.45
CA LEU A 9 -4.15 -17.60 6.23
C LEU A 9 -4.69 -16.94 4.95
N VAL A 10 -5.51 -17.64 4.16
CA VAL A 10 -5.98 -17.16 2.84
C VAL A 10 -6.69 -15.79 2.90
N LEU A 11 -7.35 -15.45 4.02
CA LEU A 11 -8.08 -14.19 4.17
C LEU A 11 -7.21 -13.00 4.61
N ARG A 12 -5.93 -13.24 4.95
CA ARG A 12 -4.96 -12.19 5.38
C ARG A 12 -3.62 -12.37 4.69
N ASP A 13 -2.75 -13.25 5.19
CA ASP A 13 -1.36 -13.32 4.72
C ASP A 13 -1.20 -13.87 3.31
N GLY A 14 -2.09 -14.76 2.89
CA GLY A 14 -2.03 -15.37 1.55
C GLY A 14 -2.10 -14.31 0.44
N HIS A 15 -3.14 -13.47 0.48
CA HIS A 15 -3.30 -12.40 -0.50
C HIS A 15 -2.39 -11.18 -0.24
N GLN A 16 -2.02 -10.93 1.02
CA GLN A 16 -1.00 -9.93 1.34
C GLN A 16 0.34 -10.25 0.67
N SER A 17 0.70 -11.54 0.62
CA SER A 17 1.97 -12.01 0.06
C SER A 17 1.98 -12.08 -1.46
N LEU A 18 0.85 -12.43 -2.08
CA LEU A 18 0.81 -12.79 -3.51
C LEU A 18 0.17 -11.73 -4.42
N ILE A 19 -0.81 -10.98 -3.91
CA ILE A 19 -1.60 -10.02 -4.71
C ILE A 19 -1.73 -8.67 -4.00
N ALA A 20 -0.64 -8.23 -3.36
CA ALA A 20 -0.51 -6.91 -2.75
C ALA A 20 -1.67 -6.53 -1.80
N THR A 21 -2.22 -7.50 -1.06
CA THR A 21 -3.31 -7.26 -0.10
C THR A 21 -4.63 -6.79 -0.74
N ARG A 22 -4.88 -7.12 -2.02
CA ARG A 22 -6.01 -6.59 -2.79
C ARG A 22 -7.28 -7.41 -2.76
N MET A 23 -7.30 -8.57 -2.12
CA MET A 23 -8.53 -9.37 -2.03
C MET A 23 -9.62 -8.57 -1.31
N ARG A 24 -10.76 -8.38 -1.98
CA ARG A 24 -11.93 -7.62 -1.48
C ARG A 24 -12.82 -8.48 -0.59
N THR A 25 -13.54 -7.84 0.34
CA THR A 25 -14.46 -8.54 1.24
C THR A 25 -15.53 -9.34 0.48
N ASP A 26 -16.02 -8.83 -0.64
CA ASP A 26 -17.07 -9.49 -1.44
C ASP A 26 -16.62 -10.83 -2.05
N ASP A 27 -15.32 -11.03 -2.25
CA ASP A 27 -14.75 -12.30 -2.71
C ASP A 27 -14.36 -13.23 -1.54
N MET A 28 -14.46 -12.76 -0.29
CA MET A 28 -14.23 -13.59 0.91
C MET A 28 -15.53 -14.21 1.42
N LEU A 29 -16.62 -13.44 1.43
CA LEU A 29 -17.88 -13.85 2.06
C LEU A 29 -18.54 -15.11 1.47
N PRO A 30 -18.58 -15.33 0.14
CA PRO A 30 -19.29 -16.47 -0.43
C PRO A 30 -18.75 -17.84 0.00
N ILE A 31 -17.47 -17.92 0.38
CA ILE A 31 -16.82 -19.17 0.78
C ILE A 31 -16.70 -19.35 2.30
N CYS A 32 -17.06 -18.33 3.08
CA CYS A 32 -16.92 -18.33 4.54
C CYS A 32 -17.63 -19.51 5.20
N SER A 33 -18.85 -19.87 4.78
CA SER A 33 -19.56 -21.01 5.40
C SER A 33 -18.84 -22.34 5.23
N LYS A 34 -18.09 -22.53 4.13
CA LYS A 34 -17.26 -23.72 3.93
C LYS A 34 -16.00 -23.66 4.78
N LEU A 35 -15.32 -22.50 4.84
CA LEU A 35 -14.18 -22.29 5.73
C LEU A 35 -14.55 -22.57 7.20
N ASP A 36 -15.71 -22.09 7.64
CA ASP A 36 -16.20 -22.25 9.01
C ASP A 36 -16.51 -23.70 9.40
N ALA A 37 -16.78 -24.57 8.40
CA ALA A 37 -17.11 -25.97 8.60
C ALA A 37 -15.88 -26.90 8.66
N ILE A 38 -14.69 -26.43 8.26
CA ILE A 38 -13.48 -27.28 8.17
C ILE A 38 -12.99 -27.72 9.56
N GLY A 39 -13.10 -26.86 10.57
CA GLY A 39 -12.54 -27.10 11.91
C GLY A 39 -11.09 -26.62 12.06
N PHE A 40 -10.72 -25.52 11.39
CA PHE A 40 -9.46 -24.83 11.65
C PHE A 40 -9.33 -24.37 13.10
N TRP A 41 -8.10 -24.28 13.61
CA TRP A 41 -7.82 -23.67 14.90
C TRP A 41 -8.19 -22.19 14.87
N SER A 42 -7.75 -21.46 13.84
CA SER A 42 -8.18 -20.09 13.57
C SER A 42 -8.18 -19.80 12.07
N LEU A 43 -8.90 -18.76 11.68
CA LEU A 43 -8.78 -18.12 10.38
C LEU A 43 -8.12 -16.77 10.59
N GLU A 44 -6.93 -16.58 10.04
CA GLU A 44 -6.29 -15.27 10.07
C GLU A 44 -6.91 -14.39 8.97
N ALA A 45 -7.69 -13.40 9.40
CA ALA A 45 -8.56 -12.64 8.50
C ALA A 45 -8.47 -11.12 8.67
N TRP A 46 -7.61 -10.64 9.59
CA TRP A 46 -7.51 -9.22 9.89
C TRP A 46 -6.12 -8.81 10.40
N GLY A 47 -5.86 -7.51 10.48
CA GLY A 47 -4.55 -6.99 10.87
C GLY A 47 -3.50 -7.04 9.74
N GLY A 48 -2.23 -6.93 10.10
CA GLY A 48 -1.15 -6.78 9.12
C GLY A 48 -1.38 -5.56 8.22
N ALA A 49 -1.22 -5.74 6.90
CA ALA A 49 -1.41 -4.66 5.91
C ALA A 49 -2.88 -4.48 5.49
N THR A 50 -3.79 -5.38 5.90
CA THR A 50 -5.18 -5.36 5.41
C THR A 50 -5.92 -4.08 5.80
N PHE A 51 -5.64 -3.52 6.98
CA PHE A 51 -6.30 -2.30 7.43
C PHE A 51 -5.94 -1.10 6.55
N ASP A 52 -4.65 -0.85 6.29
CA ASP A 52 -4.20 0.20 5.37
C ASP A 52 -4.73 -0.06 3.95
N ALA A 53 -4.63 -1.29 3.44
CA ALA A 53 -5.06 -1.60 2.08
C ALA A 53 -6.58 -1.40 1.87
N CYS A 54 -7.40 -1.76 2.86
CA CYS A 54 -8.84 -1.53 2.83
C CYS A 54 -9.16 -0.03 2.67
N VAL A 55 -8.52 0.81 3.49
CA VAL A 55 -8.76 2.26 3.50
C VAL A 55 -8.18 2.94 2.26
N ARG A 56 -6.92 2.64 1.92
CA ARG A 56 -6.15 3.35 0.89
C ARG A 56 -6.57 3.00 -0.52
N PHE A 57 -6.75 1.71 -0.80
CA PHE A 57 -6.88 1.19 -2.17
C PHE A 57 -8.26 0.64 -2.46
N LEU A 58 -8.77 -0.22 -1.57
CA LEU A 58 -10.05 -0.89 -1.76
C LEU A 58 -11.24 0.00 -1.41
N LYS A 59 -10.98 1.14 -0.77
CA LYS A 59 -11.98 2.10 -0.30
C LYS A 59 -13.13 1.41 0.47
N GLU A 60 -12.78 0.44 1.31
CA GLU A 60 -13.71 -0.26 2.18
C GLU A 60 -13.31 -0.10 3.65
N ASP A 61 -14.30 -0.16 4.53
CA ASP A 61 -14.07 0.03 5.96
C ASP A 61 -13.53 -1.30 6.55
N PRO A 62 -12.30 -1.33 7.07
CA PRO A 62 -11.73 -2.55 7.64
C PRO A 62 -12.52 -3.08 8.84
N TRP A 63 -13.23 -2.22 9.57
CA TRP A 63 -14.11 -2.64 10.67
C TRP A 63 -15.37 -3.32 10.15
N GLN A 64 -15.94 -2.83 9.04
CA GLN A 64 -17.06 -3.49 8.37
C GLN A 64 -16.66 -4.85 7.79
N ARG A 65 -15.45 -4.96 7.23
CA ARG A 65 -14.90 -6.26 6.82
C ARG A 65 -14.88 -7.23 7.99
N LEU A 66 -14.31 -6.83 9.13
CA LEU A 66 -14.24 -7.66 10.33
C LEU A 66 -15.64 -8.09 10.81
N ALA A 67 -16.59 -7.16 10.91
CA ALA A 67 -17.95 -7.44 11.35
C ALA A 67 -18.69 -8.42 10.40
N LYS A 68 -18.54 -8.24 9.08
CA LYS A 68 -19.13 -9.13 8.07
C LYS A 68 -18.51 -10.53 8.14
N LEU A 69 -17.18 -10.62 8.27
CA LEU A 69 -16.48 -11.90 8.42
C LEU A 69 -16.87 -12.60 9.72
N ARG A 70 -16.94 -11.89 10.85
CA ARG A 70 -17.39 -12.44 12.13
C ARG A 70 -18.78 -13.06 12.04
N LYS A 71 -19.69 -12.41 11.33
CA LYS A 71 -21.05 -12.92 11.08
C LYS A 71 -21.04 -14.15 10.16
N ALA A 72 -20.16 -14.18 9.16
CA ALA A 72 -20.07 -15.27 8.20
C ALA A 72 -19.26 -16.48 8.69
N LEU A 73 -18.47 -16.31 9.75
CA LEU A 73 -17.60 -17.32 10.38
C LEU A 73 -17.96 -17.49 11.86
N PRO A 74 -19.20 -17.84 12.25
CA PRO A 74 -19.62 -17.83 13.65
C PRO A 74 -18.90 -18.85 14.54
N ASN A 75 -18.37 -19.96 13.98
CA ASN A 75 -17.75 -21.03 14.77
C ASN A 75 -16.23 -20.94 14.83
N SER A 76 -15.61 -20.33 13.83
CA SER A 76 -14.16 -20.18 13.72
C SER A 76 -13.65 -19.02 14.57
N ARG A 77 -12.48 -19.18 15.18
CA ARG A 77 -11.78 -18.06 15.82
C ARG A 77 -11.17 -17.16 14.75
N ILE A 78 -11.45 -15.87 14.79
CA ILE A 78 -10.77 -14.90 13.91
C ILE A 78 -9.45 -14.50 14.57
N GLN A 79 -8.35 -14.76 13.87
CA GLN A 79 -7.02 -14.31 14.25
C GLN A 79 -6.66 -13.01 13.53
N MET A 80 -5.97 -12.12 14.23
CA MET A 80 -5.31 -10.96 13.65
C MET A 80 -3.82 -10.90 13.95
N LEU A 81 -3.07 -10.23 13.06
CA LEU A 81 -1.68 -9.84 13.30
C LEU A 81 -1.61 -8.39 13.78
N LEU A 82 -1.07 -8.16 14.98
CA LEU A 82 -0.95 -6.85 15.63
C LEU A 82 0.51 -6.53 15.97
N ARG A 83 0.99 -5.33 15.62
CA ARG A 83 2.37 -4.90 15.87
C ARG A 83 2.52 -4.19 17.22
N GLY A 84 2.28 -4.87 18.33
CA GLY A 84 2.43 -4.31 19.68
C GLY A 84 1.98 -2.85 19.79
N GLN A 85 2.88 -1.99 20.27
CA GLN A 85 2.66 -0.53 20.39
C GLN A 85 2.40 0.21 19.07
N ASN A 86 2.79 -0.35 17.93
CA ASN A 86 2.53 0.22 16.60
C ASN A 86 1.16 -0.16 16.03
N LEU A 87 0.46 -1.12 16.64
CA LEU A 87 -0.85 -1.60 16.18
C LEU A 87 -0.83 -2.01 14.70
N LEU A 88 -1.55 -1.26 13.86
CA LEU A 88 -1.58 -1.43 12.41
C LEU A 88 -1.05 -0.19 11.67
N GLY A 89 -0.45 0.77 12.38
CA GLY A 89 0.13 2.00 11.82
C GLY A 89 1.65 1.96 11.65
N TYR A 90 2.28 3.14 11.57
CA TYR A 90 3.72 3.27 11.27
C TYR A 90 4.56 3.90 12.39
N ARG A 91 3.94 4.33 13.49
CA ARG A 91 4.60 4.90 14.68
C ARG A 91 4.19 4.15 15.94
N HIS A 92 4.84 4.41 17.07
CA HIS A 92 4.31 3.98 18.36
C HIS A 92 3.10 4.86 18.72
N TYR A 93 2.08 4.23 19.29
CA TYR A 93 0.89 4.90 19.80
C TYR A 93 0.93 4.98 21.33
N SER A 94 0.20 5.95 21.86
CA SER A 94 -0.05 6.05 23.31
C SER A 94 -0.82 4.83 23.82
N ASP A 95 -0.67 4.52 25.11
CA ASP A 95 -1.24 3.29 25.68
C ASP A 95 -2.77 3.25 25.64
N ASP A 96 -3.44 4.39 25.76
CA ASP A 96 -4.90 4.50 25.66
C ASP A 96 -5.40 4.19 24.24
N VAL A 97 -4.65 4.59 23.20
CA VAL A 97 -4.96 4.21 21.80
C VAL A 97 -4.80 2.70 21.61
N VAL A 98 -3.74 2.09 22.17
CA VAL A 98 -3.54 0.63 22.11
C VAL A 98 -4.68 -0.12 22.79
N GLN A 99 -5.06 0.31 23.99
CA GLN A 99 -6.16 -0.31 24.74
C GLN A 99 -7.49 -0.17 24.02
N ALA A 100 -7.81 1.03 23.50
CA ALA A 100 -9.03 1.26 22.72
C ALA A 100 -9.07 0.43 21.43
N PHE A 101 -7.94 0.34 20.71
CA PHE A 101 -7.84 -0.46 19.50
C PHE A 101 -8.09 -1.94 19.77
N VAL A 102 -7.44 -2.50 20.81
CA VAL A 102 -7.63 -3.90 21.20
C VAL A 102 -9.07 -4.16 21.63
N GLN A 103 -9.67 -3.26 22.44
CA GLN A 103 -11.07 -3.36 22.85
C GLN A 103 -11.99 -3.43 21.64
N LYS A 104 -11.87 -2.48 20.71
CA LYS A 104 -12.72 -2.45 19.51
C LYS A 104 -12.50 -3.63 18.58
N SER A 105 -11.27 -4.11 18.47
CA SER A 105 -10.97 -5.32 17.70
C SER A 105 -11.67 -6.55 18.30
N ALA A 106 -11.63 -6.69 19.62
CA ALA A 106 -12.28 -7.78 20.34
C ALA A 106 -13.82 -7.70 20.25
N ASP A 107 -14.39 -6.50 20.44
CA ASP A 107 -15.83 -6.24 20.36
C ASP A 107 -16.40 -6.59 18.97
N ASN A 108 -15.62 -6.32 17.91
CA ASN A 108 -16.03 -6.55 16.53
C ASN A 108 -15.72 -7.98 16.02
N GLY A 109 -15.05 -8.80 16.81
CA GLY A 109 -15.00 -10.25 16.59
C GLY A 109 -13.63 -10.91 16.47
N VAL A 110 -12.53 -10.20 16.75
CA VAL A 110 -11.21 -10.83 16.88
C VAL A 110 -11.16 -11.68 18.16
N ASP A 111 -10.69 -12.91 18.03
CA ASP A 111 -10.54 -13.85 19.15
C ASP A 111 -9.09 -14.10 19.52
N VAL A 112 -8.20 -14.13 18.53
CA VAL A 112 -6.77 -14.38 18.69
C VAL A 112 -5.97 -13.17 18.21
N PHE A 113 -5.17 -12.61 19.10
CA PHE A 113 -4.26 -11.51 18.78
C PHE A 113 -2.83 -12.06 18.74
N ARG A 114 -2.27 -12.19 17.55
CA ARG A 114 -0.85 -12.45 17.39
C ARG A 114 -0.09 -11.13 17.48
N ILE A 115 0.65 -10.96 18.57
CA ILE A 115 1.27 -9.70 18.97
C ILE A 115 2.79 -9.83 18.78
N PHE A 116 3.35 -9.05 17.86
CA PHE A 116 4.79 -9.04 17.57
C PHE A 116 5.37 -7.63 17.58
N ASP A 117 6.69 -7.54 17.74
CA ASP A 117 7.47 -6.32 17.60
C ASP A 117 8.58 -6.57 16.58
N ALA A 118 8.84 -5.57 15.75
CA ALA A 118 9.81 -5.70 14.65
C ALA A 118 11.25 -5.91 15.13
N MET A 119 11.55 -5.44 16.34
CA MET A 119 12.85 -5.49 16.99
C MET A 119 12.98 -6.64 17.99
N ASN A 120 11.91 -7.38 18.24
CA ASN A 120 11.75 -8.25 19.41
C ASN A 120 12.00 -7.50 20.74
N ASP A 121 11.69 -6.21 20.80
CA ASP A 121 11.71 -5.46 22.06
C ASP A 121 10.41 -5.73 22.82
N MET A 122 10.46 -6.70 23.75
CA MET A 122 9.30 -7.18 24.51
C MET A 122 8.58 -6.05 25.27
N ARG A 123 9.25 -4.93 25.58
CA ARG A 123 8.63 -3.77 26.23
C ARG A 123 7.48 -3.19 25.39
N ASN A 124 7.59 -3.25 24.06
CA ASN A 124 6.58 -2.74 23.13
C ASN A 124 5.34 -3.65 23.03
N LEU A 125 5.39 -4.85 23.59
CA LEU A 125 4.28 -5.81 23.54
C LEU A 125 3.38 -5.73 24.78
N ARG A 126 3.92 -5.25 25.90
CA ARG A 126 3.29 -5.27 27.22
C ARG A 126 1.87 -4.72 27.21
N THR A 127 1.68 -3.48 26.77
CA THR A 127 0.35 -2.83 26.76
C THR A 127 -0.65 -3.61 25.92
N SER A 128 -0.23 -4.14 24.77
CA SER A 128 -1.10 -4.90 23.87
C SER A 128 -1.51 -6.23 24.50
N ILE A 129 -0.56 -6.97 25.07
CA ILE A 129 -0.82 -8.26 25.73
C ILE A 129 -1.76 -8.04 26.91
N GLU A 130 -1.46 -7.08 27.79
CA GLU A 130 -2.30 -6.75 28.95
C GLU A 130 -3.72 -6.35 28.54
N ALA A 131 -3.86 -5.53 27.47
CA ALA A 131 -5.17 -5.15 26.93
C ALA A 131 -5.95 -6.38 26.43
N VAL A 132 -5.30 -7.29 25.69
CA VAL A 132 -5.94 -8.51 25.17
C VAL A 132 -6.39 -9.43 26.30
N LYS A 133 -5.55 -9.61 27.33
CA LYS A 133 -5.91 -10.38 28.52
C LYS A 133 -7.07 -9.74 29.28
N LYS A 134 -7.08 -8.41 29.41
CA LYS A 134 -8.16 -7.66 30.08
C LYS A 134 -9.51 -7.83 29.39
N VAL A 135 -9.54 -7.91 28.06
CA VAL A 135 -10.79 -8.14 27.29
C VAL A 135 -11.15 -9.62 27.14
N GLY A 136 -10.42 -10.53 27.80
CA GLY A 136 -10.74 -11.95 27.83
C GLY A 136 -10.52 -12.67 26.50
N LYS A 137 -9.61 -12.17 25.65
CA LYS A 137 -9.25 -12.78 24.37
C LYS A 137 -7.90 -13.50 24.44
N HIS A 138 -7.56 -14.26 23.40
CA HIS A 138 -6.35 -15.08 23.33
C HIS A 138 -5.15 -14.23 22.91
N ALA A 139 -4.15 -14.10 23.77
CA ALA A 139 -2.91 -13.37 23.48
C ALA A 139 -1.83 -14.35 23.00
N GLU A 140 -1.46 -14.27 21.73
CA GLU A 140 -0.36 -15.03 21.15
C GLU A 140 0.88 -14.15 21.03
N GLY A 141 1.87 -14.36 21.91
CA GLY A 141 3.14 -13.62 21.89
C GLY A 141 4.05 -14.13 20.78
N ALA A 142 4.50 -13.26 19.88
CA ALA A 142 5.24 -13.68 18.70
C ALA A 142 6.71 -13.24 18.72
N ILE A 143 7.59 -14.20 18.47
CA ILE A 143 9.03 -14.02 18.25
C ILE A 143 9.25 -13.87 16.75
N SER A 144 9.71 -12.70 16.32
CA SER A 144 10.12 -12.45 14.93
C SER A 144 11.46 -13.12 14.67
N TYR A 145 11.45 -14.30 14.06
CA TYR A 145 12.65 -15.10 13.84
C TYR A 145 13.58 -14.46 12.81
N THR A 146 14.89 -14.53 13.05
CA THR A 146 15.92 -14.09 12.11
C THR A 146 17.26 -14.77 12.41
N THR A 147 18.26 -14.60 11.54
CA THR A 147 19.61 -15.14 11.75
C THR A 147 20.65 -14.03 11.71
N SER A 148 21.60 -14.05 12.66
CA SER A 148 22.74 -13.13 12.73
C SER A 148 23.72 -13.60 13.82
N PRO A 149 24.89 -12.98 14.01
CA PRO A 149 25.80 -13.30 15.11
C PRO A 149 25.20 -13.18 16.53
N VAL A 150 24.11 -12.43 16.72
CA VAL A 150 23.48 -12.24 18.04
C VAL A 150 22.20 -13.07 18.26
N HIS A 151 21.72 -13.76 17.23
CA HIS A 151 20.47 -14.51 17.29
C HIS A 151 20.79 -16.00 17.33
N ASP A 152 20.72 -16.57 18.54
CA ASP A 152 20.85 -18.01 18.79
C ASP A 152 19.61 -18.57 19.51
N ILE A 153 19.61 -19.88 19.76
CA ILE A 153 18.49 -20.55 20.43
C ILE A 153 18.28 -20.00 21.85
N ALA A 154 19.35 -19.70 22.59
CA ALA A 154 19.25 -19.23 23.97
C ALA A 154 18.60 -17.84 24.03
N HIS A 155 18.91 -16.97 23.06
CA HIS A 155 18.25 -15.69 22.87
C HIS A 155 16.74 -15.88 22.68
N PHE A 156 16.31 -16.71 21.73
CA PHE A 156 14.88 -16.93 21.48
C PHE A 156 14.14 -17.59 22.65
N VAL A 157 14.80 -18.50 23.38
CA VAL A 157 14.24 -19.09 24.61
C VAL A 157 14.03 -18.02 25.69
N THR A 158 14.92 -17.04 25.79
CA THR A 158 14.77 -15.93 26.74
C THR A 158 13.53 -15.10 26.39
N LEU A 159 13.34 -14.76 25.12
CA LEU A 159 12.15 -14.05 24.65
C LEU A 159 10.86 -14.85 24.94
N ALA A 160 10.88 -16.17 24.73
CA ALA A 160 9.72 -17.02 25.02
C ALA A 160 9.33 -16.99 26.50
N LYS A 161 10.31 -17.02 27.42
CA LYS A 161 10.07 -16.91 28.87
C LYS A 161 9.51 -15.54 29.25
N GLU A 162 10.00 -14.48 28.62
CA GLU A 162 9.46 -13.14 28.85
C GLU A 162 7.99 -13.06 28.43
N LEU A 163 7.65 -13.57 27.25
CA LEU A 163 6.25 -13.64 26.77
C LEU A 163 5.34 -14.48 27.68
N GLU A 164 5.82 -15.64 28.16
CA GLU A 164 5.08 -16.45 29.14
C GLU A 164 4.85 -15.66 30.44
N SER A 165 5.86 -14.94 30.93
CA SER A 165 5.74 -14.10 32.13
C SER A 165 4.77 -12.92 31.97
N MET A 166 4.51 -12.47 30.73
CA MET A 166 3.50 -11.45 30.42
C MET A 166 2.07 -12.02 30.36
N GLY A 167 1.90 -13.33 30.50
CA GLY A 167 0.60 -13.99 30.51
C GLY A 167 0.06 -14.33 29.12
N CYS A 168 0.92 -14.48 28.12
CA CYS A 168 0.53 -15.02 26.81
C CYS A 168 -0.08 -16.44 26.94
N ASP A 169 -1.00 -16.76 26.06
CA ASP A 169 -1.69 -18.06 25.99
C ASP A 169 -0.97 -19.04 25.04
N THR A 170 -0.32 -18.52 24.01
CA THR A 170 0.54 -19.27 23.07
C THR A 170 1.78 -18.46 22.69
N ILE A 171 2.84 -19.15 22.25
CA ILE A 171 4.03 -18.55 21.67
C ILE A 171 4.06 -18.81 20.17
N ALA A 172 4.11 -17.75 19.36
CA ALA A 172 4.33 -17.87 17.94
C ALA A 172 5.81 -17.71 17.58
N ILE A 173 6.35 -18.58 16.74
CA ILE A 173 7.62 -18.38 16.05
C ILE A 173 7.29 -17.87 14.65
N LYS A 174 7.49 -16.57 14.44
CA LYS A 174 7.17 -15.88 13.19
C LYS A 174 8.41 -15.73 12.32
N ASP A 175 8.58 -16.65 11.39
CA ASP A 175 9.60 -16.61 10.34
C ASP A 175 9.04 -15.93 9.06
N MET A 176 9.02 -14.60 9.10
CA MET A 176 8.44 -13.75 8.04
C MET A 176 9.17 -13.83 6.70
N ALA A 177 10.43 -14.27 6.70
CA ALA A 177 11.27 -14.32 5.49
C ALA A 177 11.50 -15.75 4.97
N GLY A 178 11.14 -16.79 5.73
CA GLY A 178 11.40 -18.18 5.36
C GLY A 178 12.86 -18.58 5.57
N LEU A 179 13.47 -18.12 6.68
CA LEU A 179 14.87 -18.33 7.05
C LEU A 179 15.10 -19.56 7.92
N LEU A 180 14.04 -20.12 8.51
CA LEU A 180 14.16 -21.34 9.29
C LEU A 180 14.71 -22.47 8.41
N THR A 181 15.62 -23.25 8.99
CA THR A 181 16.03 -24.53 8.43
C THR A 181 15.38 -25.66 9.22
N PRO A 182 15.18 -26.85 8.62
CA PRO A 182 14.46 -27.93 9.31
C PRO A 182 15.16 -28.37 10.60
N GLN A 183 16.49 -28.45 10.58
CA GLN A 183 17.28 -28.81 11.75
C GLN A 183 17.14 -27.77 12.88
N HIS A 184 17.32 -26.49 12.55
CA HIS A 184 17.22 -25.42 13.53
C HIS A 184 15.79 -25.28 14.08
N THR A 185 14.76 -25.53 13.26
CA THR A 185 13.37 -25.56 13.72
C THR A 185 13.16 -26.63 14.78
N SER A 186 13.70 -27.84 14.57
CA SER A 186 13.59 -28.92 15.56
C SER A 186 14.27 -28.54 16.88
N GLU A 187 15.47 -27.97 16.82
CA GLU A 187 16.25 -27.57 18.00
C GLU A 187 15.57 -26.42 18.76
N LEU A 188 15.12 -25.39 18.04
CA LEU A 188 14.44 -24.23 18.61
C LEU A 188 13.13 -24.62 19.29
N VAL A 189 12.28 -25.41 18.64
CA VAL A 189 11.00 -25.85 19.20
C VAL A 189 11.22 -26.71 20.45
N LYS A 190 12.18 -27.65 20.43
CA LYS A 190 12.53 -28.45 21.62
C LYS A 190 13.00 -27.58 22.78
N ALA A 191 13.85 -26.59 22.49
CA ALA A 191 14.40 -25.70 23.50
C ALA A 191 13.32 -24.80 24.13
N ILE A 192 12.43 -24.22 23.31
CA ILE A 192 11.31 -23.40 23.81
C ILE A 192 10.35 -24.27 24.62
N ARG A 193 9.95 -25.44 24.12
CA ARG A 193 9.04 -26.35 24.82
C ARG A 193 9.61 -26.84 26.17
N ALA A 194 10.93 -26.98 26.29
CA ALA A 194 11.58 -27.31 27.55
C ALA A 194 11.62 -26.13 28.54
N ALA A 195 11.45 -24.90 28.05
CA ALA A 195 11.62 -23.67 28.80
C ALA A 195 10.30 -23.01 29.23
N VAL A 196 9.21 -23.24 28.49
CA VAL A 196 7.86 -22.68 28.74
C VAL A 196 6.80 -23.76 28.62
N ASN A 197 5.64 -23.57 29.27
CA ASN A 197 4.53 -24.53 29.25
C ASN A 197 3.46 -24.19 28.19
N LEU A 198 3.64 -23.10 27.45
CA LEU A 198 2.69 -22.63 26.45
C LEU A 198 2.78 -23.43 25.14
N PRO A 199 1.66 -23.64 24.44
CA PRO A 199 1.69 -24.23 23.10
C PRO A 199 2.45 -23.33 22.12
N ILE A 200 3.21 -23.97 21.23
CA ILE A 200 4.00 -23.28 20.20
C ILE A 200 3.22 -23.29 18.88
N HIS A 201 3.12 -22.12 18.25
CA HIS A 201 2.52 -21.87 16.94
C HIS A 201 3.61 -21.53 15.93
N LEU A 202 3.77 -22.33 14.88
CA LEU A 202 4.78 -22.08 13.84
C LEU A 202 4.18 -21.32 12.66
N HIS A 203 4.89 -20.28 12.24
CA HIS A 203 4.57 -19.47 11.07
C HIS A 203 5.84 -19.30 10.24
N SER A 204 5.86 -19.79 9.00
CA SER A 204 7.03 -19.67 8.13
C SER A 204 6.61 -19.57 6.67
N HIS A 205 7.09 -18.51 6.01
CA HIS A 205 6.86 -18.31 4.59
C HIS A 205 7.61 -19.36 3.76
N ALA A 206 7.03 -19.77 2.63
CA ALA A 206 7.54 -20.79 1.73
C ALA A 206 8.59 -20.28 0.74
N THR A 207 9.07 -19.04 0.89
CA THR A 207 9.92 -18.34 -0.08
C THR A 207 11.17 -19.16 -0.41
N SER A 208 11.83 -19.73 0.60
CA SER A 208 13.03 -20.54 0.44
C SER A 208 12.77 -21.97 -0.02
N GLY A 209 11.50 -22.41 -0.02
CA GLY A 209 11.11 -23.82 -0.20
C GLY A 209 11.32 -24.70 1.03
N LEU A 210 11.73 -24.14 2.18
CA LEU A 210 12.06 -24.92 3.37
C LEU A 210 10.90 -25.09 4.37
N SER A 211 9.85 -24.26 4.27
CA SER A 211 8.78 -24.15 5.27
C SER A 211 8.07 -25.48 5.56
N ALA A 212 7.75 -26.28 4.54
CA ALA A 212 7.09 -27.58 4.73
C ALA A 212 7.95 -28.56 5.53
N MET A 213 9.26 -28.59 5.26
CA MET A 213 10.22 -29.41 6.02
C MET A 213 10.39 -28.89 7.45
N CYS A 214 10.38 -27.56 7.63
CA CYS A 214 10.42 -26.93 8.96
C CYS A 214 9.19 -27.27 9.79
N PHE A 215 7.99 -27.21 9.18
CA PHE A 215 6.75 -27.60 9.85
C PHE A 215 6.77 -29.08 10.27
N LEU A 216 7.20 -29.99 9.40
CA LEU A 216 7.33 -31.41 9.78
C LEU A 216 8.28 -31.58 10.98
N LYS A 217 9.47 -30.95 10.93
CA LYS A 217 10.45 -31.04 12.03
C LYS A 217 10.02 -30.34 13.31
N GLY A 218 9.24 -29.27 13.19
CA GLY A 218 8.64 -28.56 14.31
C GLY A 218 7.53 -29.37 14.99
N ILE A 219 6.67 -30.04 14.20
CA ILE A 219 5.65 -30.95 14.70
C ILE A 219 6.29 -32.12 15.45
N GLU A 220 7.29 -32.78 14.86
CA GLU A 220 8.06 -33.85 15.51
C GLU A 220 8.75 -33.38 16.82
N ALA A 221 9.08 -32.10 16.92
CA ALA A 221 9.64 -31.47 18.12
C ALA A 221 8.58 -31.08 19.17
N GLY A 222 7.29 -31.10 18.80
CA GLY A 222 6.17 -30.82 19.69
C GLY A 222 5.52 -29.44 19.51
N ALA A 223 5.68 -28.80 18.35
CA ALA A 223 4.83 -27.66 17.99
C ALA A 223 3.36 -28.11 17.89
N ALA A 224 2.44 -27.26 18.40
CA ALA A 224 1.03 -27.62 18.54
C ALA A 224 0.18 -27.08 17.38
N ILE A 225 0.55 -25.91 16.85
CA ILE A 225 -0.23 -25.21 15.83
C ILE A 225 0.71 -24.81 14.68
N ILE A 226 0.24 -24.93 13.45
CA ILE A 226 0.94 -24.49 12.24
C ILE A 226 0.06 -23.55 11.43
N ASP A 227 0.66 -22.51 10.87
CA ASP A 227 0.03 -21.68 9.86
C ASP A 227 0.23 -22.28 8.46
N THR A 228 -0.85 -22.42 7.73
CA THR A 228 -0.83 -22.82 6.31
C THR A 228 -1.71 -21.89 5.49
N CYS A 229 -1.54 -21.92 4.18
CA CYS A 229 -2.43 -21.19 3.28
C CYS A 229 -3.07 -22.14 2.27
N ASN A 230 -4.34 -21.92 1.94
CA ASN A 230 -5.02 -22.66 0.89
C ASN A 230 -4.17 -22.70 -0.40
N SER A 231 -4.03 -23.85 -1.05
CA SER A 231 -3.07 -24.03 -2.16
C SER A 231 -3.25 -23.08 -3.35
N SER A 232 -4.43 -22.47 -3.54
CA SER A 232 -4.62 -21.42 -4.55
C SER A 232 -3.92 -20.10 -4.22
N PHE A 233 -3.59 -19.88 -2.96
CA PHE A 233 -2.82 -18.75 -2.42
C PHE A 233 -1.61 -19.19 -1.60
N GLY A 234 -1.21 -20.46 -1.68
CA GLY A 234 -0.06 -21.01 -0.98
C GLY A 234 1.23 -20.91 -1.79
N GLU A 235 2.32 -21.36 -1.16
CA GLU A 235 3.68 -21.47 -1.69
C GLU A 235 4.36 -20.15 -2.07
N GLY A 236 5.65 -20.23 -2.41
CA GLY A 236 6.48 -19.07 -2.73
C GLY A 236 6.49 -18.04 -1.60
N ALA A 237 6.24 -16.77 -1.92
CA ALA A 237 6.18 -15.72 -0.91
C ALA A 237 5.06 -15.89 0.14
N SER A 238 4.10 -16.80 -0.08
CA SER A 238 3.05 -17.16 0.89
C SER A 238 3.52 -18.27 1.84
N HIS A 239 2.64 -19.17 2.26
CA HIS A 239 2.87 -20.23 3.23
C HIS A 239 2.69 -21.61 2.61
N THR A 240 3.23 -22.65 3.24
CA THR A 240 3.00 -24.04 2.81
C THR A 240 1.50 -24.31 2.67
N SER A 241 1.14 -25.03 1.61
CA SER A 241 -0.25 -25.34 1.31
C SER A 241 -0.92 -26.19 2.40
N THR A 242 -2.11 -25.75 2.83
CA THR A 242 -2.96 -26.42 3.83
C THR A 242 -3.19 -27.89 3.46
N GLU A 243 -3.57 -28.14 2.21
CA GLU A 243 -3.88 -29.47 1.70
C GLU A 243 -2.68 -30.41 1.73
N SER A 244 -1.48 -29.89 1.41
CA SER A 244 -0.26 -30.69 1.41
C SER A 244 0.11 -31.17 2.81
N LEU A 245 -0.02 -30.32 3.83
CA LEU A 245 0.26 -30.73 5.21
C LEU A 245 -0.82 -31.63 5.80
N VAL A 246 -2.09 -31.38 5.50
CA VAL A 246 -3.18 -32.30 5.89
C VAL A 246 -2.94 -33.68 5.30
N ALA A 247 -2.56 -33.76 4.01
CA ALA A 247 -2.24 -35.03 3.37
C ALA A 247 -0.99 -35.69 3.96
N ALA A 248 0.07 -34.92 4.24
CA ALA A 248 1.33 -35.44 4.77
C ALA A 248 1.20 -36.01 6.19
N LEU A 249 0.27 -35.51 7.00
CA LEU A 249 0.06 -35.95 8.39
C LEU A 249 -1.03 -37.02 8.53
N LYS A 250 -1.78 -37.31 7.46
CA LYS A 250 -2.90 -38.25 7.50
C LYS A 250 -2.43 -39.67 7.89
N GLY A 251 -3.09 -40.27 8.87
CA GLY A 251 -2.77 -41.59 9.39
C GLY A 251 -1.53 -41.66 10.31
N THR A 252 -0.87 -40.53 10.58
CA THR A 252 0.21 -40.43 11.57
C THR A 252 -0.37 -40.12 12.97
N GLU A 253 0.47 -40.11 14.00
CA GLU A 253 0.07 -39.66 15.35
C GLU A 253 -0.29 -38.16 15.44
N TYR A 254 0.04 -37.40 14.39
CA TYR A 254 -0.16 -35.96 14.24
C TYR A 254 -1.32 -35.60 13.30
N ASP A 255 -2.15 -36.58 12.92
CA ASP A 255 -3.28 -36.37 12.01
C ASP A 255 -4.15 -35.18 12.46
N THR A 256 -4.37 -34.24 11.54
CA THR A 256 -5.12 -33.00 11.80
C THR A 256 -6.63 -33.27 11.92
N GLY A 257 -7.12 -34.34 11.30
CA GLY A 257 -8.54 -34.68 11.19
C GLY A 257 -9.33 -33.77 10.23
N LEU A 258 -8.65 -32.96 9.41
CA LEU A 258 -9.31 -32.08 8.44
C LEU A 258 -9.70 -32.83 7.15
N ASP A 259 -10.86 -32.48 6.60
CA ASP A 259 -11.36 -33.09 5.36
C ASP A 259 -10.67 -32.49 4.12
N LEU A 260 -9.76 -33.28 3.54
CA LEU A 260 -9.01 -32.91 2.35
C LEU A 260 -9.91 -32.65 1.12
N ALA A 261 -11.04 -33.36 0.97
CA ALA A 261 -11.94 -33.15 -0.15
C ALA A 261 -12.69 -31.81 -0.01
N ALA A 262 -13.17 -31.49 1.19
CA ALA A 262 -13.81 -30.21 1.48
C ALA A 262 -12.83 -29.02 1.26
N LEU A 263 -11.56 -29.19 1.63
CA LEU A 263 -10.52 -28.20 1.35
C LEU A 263 -10.34 -27.94 -0.15
N GLN A 264 -10.36 -28.98 -0.99
CA GLN A 264 -10.22 -28.83 -2.44
C GLN A 264 -11.37 -28.02 -3.07
N GLU A 265 -12.58 -28.08 -2.52
CA GLU A 265 -13.69 -27.24 -2.98
C GLU A 265 -13.44 -25.75 -2.70
N ILE A 266 -12.89 -25.45 -1.53
CA ILE A 266 -12.48 -24.08 -1.15
C ILE A 266 -11.35 -23.60 -2.06
N THR A 267 -10.40 -24.48 -2.36
CA THR A 267 -9.30 -24.21 -3.28
C THR A 267 -9.78 -23.86 -4.68
N ALA A 268 -10.74 -24.62 -5.22
CA ALA A 268 -11.33 -24.34 -6.52
C ALA A 268 -11.98 -22.95 -6.56
N TYR A 269 -12.68 -22.54 -5.49
CA TYR A 269 -13.25 -21.20 -5.37
C TYR A 269 -12.16 -20.12 -5.42
N PHE A 270 -11.14 -20.22 -4.55
CA PHE A 270 -10.07 -19.23 -4.50
C PHE A 270 -9.23 -19.17 -5.77
N ARG A 271 -9.10 -20.29 -6.48
CA ARG A 271 -8.42 -20.32 -7.79
C ARG A 271 -9.12 -19.41 -8.80
N GLU A 272 -10.44 -19.43 -8.84
CA GLU A 272 -11.21 -18.55 -9.73
C GLU A 272 -11.16 -17.09 -9.26
N VAL A 273 -11.28 -16.85 -7.95
CA VAL A 273 -11.16 -15.51 -7.37
C VAL A 273 -9.81 -14.87 -7.72
N ARG A 274 -8.70 -15.60 -7.57
CA ARG A 274 -7.34 -15.09 -7.80
C ARG A 274 -7.16 -14.52 -9.22
N LYS A 275 -7.82 -15.10 -10.23
CA LYS A 275 -7.74 -14.62 -11.62
C LYS A 275 -8.17 -13.14 -11.78
N LYS A 276 -9.08 -12.66 -10.93
CA LYS A 276 -9.54 -11.26 -10.93
C LYS A 276 -8.42 -10.27 -10.56
N TYR A 277 -7.41 -10.73 -9.84
CA TYR A 277 -6.35 -9.90 -9.25
C TYR A 277 -5.02 -9.99 -10.02
N TRP A 278 -5.05 -10.42 -11.28
CA TRP A 278 -3.87 -10.66 -12.10
C TRP A 278 -2.91 -9.46 -12.19
N GLN A 279 -3.43 -8.23 -12.16
CA GLN A 279 -2.65 -6.98 -12.22
C GLN A 279 -1.75 -6.76 -10.99
N PHE A 280 -2.00 -7.50 -9.90
CA PHE A 280 -1.27 -7.37 -8.64
C PHE A 280 -0.36 -8.57 -8.35
N GLU A 281 -0.30 -9.56 -9.25
CA GLU A 281 0.59 -10.70 -9.10
C GLU A 281 2.05 -10.24 -9.08
N SER A 282 2.82 -10.81 -8.15
CA SER A 282 4.26 -10.55 -8.07
C SER A 282 4.99 -11.08 -9.31
N SER A 283 5.87 -10.26 -9.88
CA SER A 283 6.81 -10.70 -10.92
C SER A 283 7.81 -11.76 -10.44
N PHE A 284 7.99 -11.88 -9.12
CA PHE A 284 8.79 -12.91 -8.45
C PHE A 284 7.86 -13.92 -7.76
N THR A 285 7.24 -14.79 -8.56
CA THR A 285 6.40 -15.89 -8.07
C THR A 285 7.20 -17.19 -7.96
N GLY A 286 6.94 -17.99 -6.92
CA GLY A 286 7.57 -19.29 -6.68
C GLY A 286 8.69 -19.23 -5.64
N VAL A 287 9.59 -20.21 -5.69
CA VAL A 287 10.71 -20.35 -4.75
C VAL A 287 11.84 -19.39 -5.11
N ASP A 288 12.28 -18.61 -4.14
CA ASP A 288 13.43 -17.71 -4.23
C ASP A 288 14.42 -17.98 -3.10
N THR A 289 15.44 -18.79 -3.41
CA THR A 289 16.48 -19.18 -2.44
C THR A 289 17.46 -18.06 -2.11
N ARG A 290 17.42 -16.91 -2.82
CA ARG A 290 18.29 -15.76 -2.52
C ARG A 290 18.03 -15.22 -1.13
N VAL A 291 16.82 -15.41 -0.59
CA VAL A 291 16.46 -15.05 0.79
C VAL A 291 17.36 -15.73 1.84
N LEU A 292 17.88 -16.92 1.55
CA LEU A 292 18.79 -17.64 2.45
C LEU A 292 20.16 -16.98 2.56
N VAL A 293 20.51 -16.12 1.59
CA VAL A 293 21.78 -15.39 1.54
C VAL A 293 21.59 -13.96 2.02
N ASN A 294 20.64 -13.23 1.43
CA ASN A 294 20.45 -11.80 1.70
C ASN A 294 19.53 -11.52 2.90
N GLN A 295 18.74 -12.51 3.34
CA GLN A 295 17.73 -12.41 4.40
C GLN A 295 16.64 -11.35 4.14
N VAL A 296 16.47 -10.96 2.88
CA VAL A 296 15.49 -9.96 2.44
C VAL A 296 14.18 -10.66 2.07
N PRO A 297 13.05 -10.38 2.76
CA PRO A 297 11.76 -10.97 2.39
C PRO A 297 11.40 -10.68 0.92
N GLY A 298 10.77 -11.64 0.22
CA GLY A 298 10.49 -11.52 -1.22
C GLY A 298 9.72 -10.24 -1.61
N GLY A 299 8.71 -9.85 -0.82
CA GLY A 299 7.94 -8.61 -1.05
C GLY A 299 8.76 -7.31 -0.88
N MET A 300 9.89 -7.36 -0.17
CA MET A 300 10.82 -6.24 -0.08
C MET A 300 11.68 -6.13 -1.35
N ILE A 301 12.05 -7.26 -1.98
CA ILE A 301 12.83 -7.27 -3.23
C ILE A 301 12.01 -6.68 -4.38
N SER A 302 10.72 -7.01 -4.49
CA SER A 302 9.84 -6.45 -5.52
C SER A 302 9.65 -4.93 -5.36
N ASN A 303 9.40 -4.46 -4.14
CA ASN A 303 9.31 -3.03 -3.83
C ASN A 303 10.62 -2.29 -4.16
N LEU A 304 11.76 -2.87 -3.78
CA LEU A 304 13.08 -2.33 -4.07
C LEU A 304 13.36 -2.23 -5.58
N SER A 305 13.01 -3.29 -6.33
CA SER A 305 13.13 -3.32 -7.78
C SER A 305 12.32 -2.20 -8.43
N ASN A 306 11.08 -1.97 -7.98
CA ASN A 306 10.24 -0.88 -8.48
C ASN A 306 10.85 0.50 -8.17
N GLN A 307 11.31 0.74 -6.94
CA GLN A 307 11.98 1.99 -6.56
C GLN A 307 13.23 2.27 -7.41
N LEU A 308 14.05 1.25 -7.67
CA LEU A 308 15.22 1.41 -8.53
C LEU A 308 14.85 1.63 -9.99
N LYS A 309 13.77 0.99 -10.47
CA LYS A 309 13.27 1.19 -11.84
C LYS A 309 12.78 2.62 -12.06
N GLU A 310 12.03 3.18 -11.13
CA GLU A 310 11.57 4.59 -11.16
C GLU A 310 12.74 5.58 -11.20
N GLN A 311 13.87 5.23 -10.59
CA GLN A 311 15.09 6.06 -10.59
C GLN A 311 16.05 5.75 -11.75
N GLY A 312 15.68 4.86 -12.68
CA GLY A 312 16.56 4.44 -13.78
C GLY A 312 17.80 3.66 -13.33
N ALA A 313 17.80 3.13 -12.10
CA ALA A 313 18.94 2.50 -11.45
C ALA A 313 18.76 0.98 -11.23
N LEU A 314 17.82 0.34 -11.93
CA LEU A 314 17.52 -1.10 -11.78
C LEU A 314 18.75 -2.01 -11.96
N ALA A 315 19.69 -1.63 -12.83
CA ALA A 315 20.94 -2.36 -13.03
C ALA A 315 21.82 -2.48 -11.77
N ARG A 316 21.52 -1.70 -10.73
CA ARG A 316 22.27 -1.65 -9.46
C ARG A 316 21.62 -2.45 -8.34
N ILE A 317 20.59 -3.25 -8.64
CA ILE A 317 19.88 -4.07 -7.63
C ILE A 317 20.83 -4.98 -6.85
N ASP A 318 21.81 -5.60 -7.50
CA ASP A 318 22.77 -6.48 -6.83
C ASP A 318 23.70 -5.71 -5.87
N GLU A 319 24.07 -4.47 -6.19
CA GLU A 319 24.79 -3.60 -5.27
C GLU A 319 23.95 -3.32 -4.01
N VAL A 320 22.64 -3.09 -4.18
CA VAL A 320 21.73 -2.84 -3.05
C VAL A 320 21.55 -4.10 -2.19
N LEU A 321 21.38 -5.27 -2.82
CA LEU A 321 21.27 -6.54 -2.09
C LEU A 321 22.53 -6.84 -1.27
N ASN A 322 23.70 -6.42 -1.73
CA ASN A 322 24.96 -6.50 -0.96
C ASN A 322 25.09 -5.42 0.12
N GLU A 323 24.43 -4.27 -0.03
CA GLU A 323 24.43 -3.19 0.95
C GLU A 323 23.45 -3.42 2.10
N ILE A 324 22.32 -4.10 1.87
CA ILE A 324 21.31 -4.39 2.90
C ILE A 324 21.91 -5.08 4.14
N PRO A 325 22.68 -6.18 4.03
CA PRO A 325 23.29 -6.83 5.19
C PRO A 325 24.23 -5.91 5.97
N ARG A 326 24.95 -5.02 5.27
CA ARG A 326 25.88 -4.05 5.89
C ARG A 326 25.14 -2.97 6.67
N VAL A 327 24.04 -2.44 6.10
CA VAL A 327 23.18 -1.50 6.82
C VAL A 327 22.51 -2.17 8.03
N ARG A 328 22.03 -3.40 7.86
CA ARG A 328 21.46 -4.18 8.95
C ARG A 328 22.46 -4.40 10.09
N GLU A 329 23.70 -4.72 9.76
CA GLU A 329 24.79 -4.83 10.75
C GLU A 329 25.04 -3.51 11.48
N ASP A 330 25.17 -2.40 10.75
CA ASP A 330 25.37 -1.08 11.37
C ASP A 330 24.23 -0.67 12.31
N LEU A 331 23.01 -1.15 12.03
CA LEU A 331 21.84 -0.92 12.87
C LEU A 331 21.68 -1.94 14.00
N GLY A 332 22.67 -2.81 14.25
CA GLY A 332 22.63 -3.76 15.37
C GLY A 332 21.76 -4.99 15.12
N TYR A 333 21.75 -5.47 13.86
CA TYR A 333 21.07 -6.68 13.41
C TYR A 333 19.55 -6.77 13.69
N PRO A 334 18.73 -5.74 13.42
CA PRO A 334 17.28 -5.86 13.53
C PRO A 334 16.76 -7.04 12.67
N PRO A 335 15.74 -7.79 13.11
CA PRO A 335 14.94 -8.61 12.20
C PRO A 335 14.41 -7.73 11.06
N LEU A 336 14.45 -8.21 9.81
CA LEU A 336 13.95 -7.47 8.66
C LEU A 336 12.46 -7.74 8.43
N VAL A 337 11.62 -7.04 9.19
CA VAL A 337 10.16 -7.08 9.10
C VAL A 337 9.63 -5.64 9.10
N THR A 338 8.38 -5.39 8.71
CA THR A 338 7.88 -4.00 8.71
C THR A 338 7.84 -3.42 10.13
N PRO A 339 8.42 -2.23 10.40
CA PRO A 339 8.99 -1.27 9.43
C PRO A 339 10.51 -1.38 9.18
N THR A 340 11.27 -2.14 9.97
CA THR A 340 12.74 -2.23 9.88
C THR A 340 13.25 -2.68 8.52
N SER A 341 12.53 -3.56 7.82
CA SER A 341 12.83 -3.95 6.44
C SER A 341 12.90 -2.74 5.50
N GLN A 342 11.93 -1.82 5.58
CA GLN A 342 11.89 -0.62 4.74
C GLN A 342 13.01 0.35 5.13
N ILE A 343 13.26 0.53 6.42
CA ILE A 343 14.32 1.40 6.94
C ILE A 343 15.68 0.97 6.37
N VAL A 344 16.00 -0.32 6.49
CA VAL A 344 17.27 -0.88 6.00
C VAL A 344 17.33 -0.84 4.47
N GLY A 345 16.26 -1.21 3.77
CA GLY A 345 16.21 -1.24 2.31
C GLY A 345 16.41 0.12 1.67
N THR A 346 15.64 1.12 2.10
CA THR A 346 15.72 2.47 1.55
C THR A 346 17.07 3.11 1.85
N GLN A 347 17.63 2.89 3.04
CA GLN A 347 18.98 3.38 3.35
C GLN A 347 20.05 2.70 2.50
N ALA A 348 19.91 1.40 2.21
CA ALA A 348 20.81 0.69 1.31
C ALA A 348 20.75 1.23 -0.13
N VAL A 349 19.55 1.53 -0.64
CA VAL A 349 19.39 2.23 -1.93
C VAL A 349 20.11 3.56 -1.93
N LEU A 350 19.89 4.40 -0.91
CA LEU A 350 20.54 5.71 -0.83
C LEU A 350 22.07 5.60 -0.78
N ASN A 351 22.60 4.65 -0.02
CA ASN A 351 24.05 4.41 0.06
C ASN A 351 24.64 4.05 -1.32
N VAL A 352 23.94 3.18 -2.06
CA VAL A 352 24.34 2.76 -3.42
C VAL A 352 24.20 3.92 -4.40
N VAL A 353 23.03 4.53 -4.49
CA VAL A 353 22.72 5.63 -5.44
C VAL A 353 23.68 6.81 -5.25
N THR A 354 23.95 7.20 -4.01
CA THR A 354 24.87 8.31 -3.71
C THR A 354 26.35 7.94 -3.82
N GLY A 355 26.68 6.65 -3.91
CA GLY A 355 28.05 6.14 -3.95
C GLY A 355 28.84 6.31 -2.66
N THR A 356 28.19 6.70 -1.55
CA THR A 356 28.85 6.92 -0.25
C THR A 356 27.90 6.53 0.87
N ARG A 357 28.32 5.58 1.72
CA ARG A 357 27.49 5.11 2.85
C ARG A 357 27.12 6.26 3.77
N TYR A 358 25.83 6.38 4.08
CA TYR A 358 25.27 7.35 5.01
C TYR A 358 25.54 8.83 4.67
N LYS A 359 25.92 9.16 3.42
CA LYS A 359 25.98 10.56 2.96
C LYS A 359 24.61 11.26 3.09
N SER A 360 23.55 10.52 2.79
CA SER A 360 22.16 10.91 3.03
C SER A 360 21.51 9.85 3.90
N ILE A 361 20.90 10.26 5.01
CA ILE A 361 20.34 9.38 6.03
C ILE A 361 18.87 9.70 6.19
N THR A 362 18.02 8.67 6.09
CA THR A 362 16.57 8.84 6.24
C THR A 362 16.19 9.26 7.65
N ASN A 363 15.03 9.90 7.79
CA ASN A 363 14.52 10.27 9.11
C ASN A 363 14.20 9.03 9.96
N GLU A 364 13.75 7.94 9.33
CA GLU A 364 13.45 6.69 10.00
C GLU A 364 14.72 6.02 10.56
N VAL A 365 15.85 6.07 9.83
CA VAL A 365 17.14 5.61 10.36
C VAL A 365 17.59 6.47 11.55
N LYS A 366 17.40 7.80 11.49
CA LYS A 366 17.69 8.69 12.62
C LYS A 366 16.83 8.32 13.83
N ASN A 367 15.52 8.17 13.64
CA ASN A 367 14.57 7.82 14.70
C ASN A 367 14.88 6.44 15.30
N TYR A 368 15.29 5.47 14.48
CA TYR A 368 15.82 4.18 14.92
C TYR A 368 17.03 4.35 15.85
N LEU A 369 18.02 5.12 15.41
CA LEU A 369 19.25 5.37 16.17
C LEU A 369 19.01 6.22 17.45
N LEU A 370 17.93 6.99 17.49
CA LEU A 370 17.46 7.69 18.68
C LEU A 370 16.69 6.79 19.67
N GLY A 371 16.45 5.51 19.33
CA GLY A 371 15.74 4.56 20.18
C GLY A 371 14.21 4.63 20.06
N GLN A 372 13.67 5.36 19.08
CA GLN A 372 12.22 5.61 18.95
C GLN A 372 11.42 4.41 18.42
N TYR A 373 12.10 3.36 17.94
CA TYR A 373 11.49 2.07 17.55
C TYR A 373 11.71 0.97 18.60
N GLY A 374 12.38 1.28 19.71
CA GLY A 374 12.79 0.30 20.73
C GLY A 374 14.28 0.00 20.70
N LYS A 375 14.68 -1.06 21.41
CA LYS A 375 16.08 -1.44 21.61
C LYS A 375 16.56 -2.40 20.51
N PRO A 376 17.67 -2.07 19.82
CA PRO A 376 18.33 -3.00 18.90
C PRO A 376 18.84 -4.29 19.59
N PRO A 377 18.80 -5.46 18.90
CA PRO A 377 19.33 -6.72 19.44
C PRO A 377 20.82 -6.66 19.79
N ALA A 378 21.59 -5.91 19.01
CA ALA A 378 23.02 -5.70 19.20
C ALA A 378 23.37 -4.19 19.29
N PRO A 379 24.55 -3.82 19.81
CA PRO A 379 25.03 -2.45 19.69
C PRO A 379 25.03 -1.96 18.24
N VAL A 380 24.59 -0.72 18.04
CA VAL A 380 24.65 -0.06 16.74
C VAL A 380 26.06 0.45 16.47
N ASN A 381 26.38 0.72 15.20
CA ASN A 381 27.65 1.33 14.82
C ASN A 381 27.69 2.80 15.30
N GLU A 382 28.56 3.09 16.27
CA GLU A 382 28.66 4.42 16.88
C GLU A 382 29.10 5.52 15.88
N ALA A 383 29.90 5.19 14.86
CA ALA A 383 30.26 6.18 13.83
C ALA A 383 29.05 6.55 12.96
N VAL A 384 28.25 5.56 12.55
CA VAL A 384 27.01 5.78 11.81
C VAL A 384 26.00 6.55 12.65
N LYS A 385 25.88 6.21 13.94
CA LYS A 385 25.04 6.93 14.89
C LYS A 385 25.44 8.40 15.04
N GLN A 386 26.72 8.69 15.27
CA GLN A 386 27.22 10.05 15.37
C GLN A 386 26.97 10.84 14.08
N GLN A 387 27.16 10.22 12.91
CA GLN A 387 26.89 10.84 11.62
C GLN A 387 25.39 11.12 11.41
N ALA A 388 24.51 10.24 11.90
CA ALA A 388 23.06 10.35 11.72
C ALA A 388 22.40 11.37 12.63
N VAL A 389 22.75 11.36 13.92
CA VAL A 389 21.99 12.08 14.96
C VAL A 389 22.87 13.02 15.81
N GLY A 390 24.19 13.01 15.60
CA GLY A 390 25.12 13.82 16.39
C GLY A 390 24.95 13.58 17.88
N ASP A 391 24.88 14.67 18.66
CA ASP A 391 24.74 14.64 20.12
C ASP A 391 23.27 14.61 20.59
N ALA A 392 22.33 14.30 19.69
CA ALA A 392 20.92 14.21 20.06
C ALA A 392 20.68 13.11 21.12
N ALA A 393 19.78 13.39 22.06
CA ALA A 393 19.51 12.48 23.17
C ALA A 393 18.86 11.18 22.68
N VAL A 394 19.51 10.05 22.97
CA VAL A 394 19.02 8.70 22.68
C VAL A 394 18.16 8.23 23.84
N ILE A 395 16.93 7.82 23.56
CA ILE A 395 16.03 7.30 24.58
C ILE A 395 16.34 5.83 24.87
N ASN A 396 16.30 5.45 26.14
CA ASN A 396 16.51 4.06 26.58
C ASN A 396 15.26 3.44 27.24
N CYS A 397 14.20 4.23 27.44
CA CYS A 397 12.91 3.75 27.91
C CYS A 397 12.12 3.09 26.77
N ARG A 398 10.88 2.64 27.05
CA ARG A 398 9.95 2.24 26.00
C ARG A 398 9.45 3.52 25.32
N PRO A 399 9.45 3.65 23.98
CA PRO A 399 9.13 4.93 23.31
C PRO A 399 7.75 5.51 23.68
N ALA A 400 6.77 4.65 23.94
CA ALA A 400 5.43 5.07 24.34
C ALA A 400 5.36 5.68 25.76
N ASP A 401 6.38 5.50 26.61
CA ASP A 401 6.44 6.16 27.92
C ASP A 401 6.57 7.69 27.78
N LEU A 402 6.98 8.18 26.61
CA LEU A 402 7.11 9.60 26.28
C LEU A 402 5.85 10.18 25.62
N LEU A 403 4.89 9.33 25.26
CA LEU A 403 3.66 9.74 24.60
C LEU A 403 2.59 10.07 25.65
N LYS A 404 1.99 11.26 25.52
CA LYS A 404 0.79 11.61 26.29
C LYS A 404 -0.40 10.84 25.74
N PRO A 405 -1.45 10.57 26.54
CA PRO A 405 -2.68 9.98 26.03
C PRO A 405 -3.26 10.76 24.84
N GLU A 406 -3.66 10.05 23.79
CA GLU A 406 -4.04 10.68 22.50
C GLU A 406 -5.54 10.55 22.17
N MET A 407 -6.28 9.60 22.75
CA MET A 407 -7.67 9.32 22.32
C MET A 407 -8.59 10.54 22.38
N ALA A 408 -8.53 11.31 23.47
CA ALA A 408 -9.35 12.51 23.61
C ALA A 408 -9.00 13.59 22.57
N LYS A 409 -7.71 13.75 22.29
CA LYS A 409 -7.22 14.69 21.27
C LYS A 409 -7.69 14.26 19.88
N LEU A 410 -7.51 12.98 19.54
CA LEU A 410 -7.89 12.41 18.25
C LEU A 410 -9.40 12.50 18.02
N ALA A 411 -10.22 12.28 19.06
CA ALA A 411 -11.67 12.42 18.97
C ALA A 411 -12.10 13.87 18.64
N ILE A 412 -11.43 14.87 19.24
CA ILE A 412 -11.68 16.29 18.94
C ILE A 412 -11.25 16.63 17.50
N GLU A 413 -10.06 16.17 17.08
CA GLU A 413 -9.55 16.40 15.73
C GLU A 413 -10.45 15.77 14.65
N ALA A 414 -11.02 14.60 14.94
CA ALA A 414 -11.86 13.85 14.03
C ALA A 414 -13.36 14.17 14.11
N GLU A 415 -13.80 15.04 15.04
CA GLU A 415 -15.23 15.30 15.33
C GLU A 415 -16.07 15.62 14.08
N ARG A 416 -15.47 16.28 13.08
CA ARG A 416 -16.17 16.69 11.85
C ARG A 416 -16.45 15.56 10.87
N PHE A 417 -15.78 14.41 11.00
CA PHE A 417 -15.86 13.32 10.02
C PHE A 417 -15.95 11.92 10.62
N ALA A 418 -15.55 11.71 11.87
CA ALA A 418 -15.75 10.46 12.58
C ALA A 418 -17.20 10.36 13.10
N LYS A 419 -17.82 9.19 12.92
CA LYS A 419 -19.17 8.84 13.40
C LYS A 419 -19.16 7.83 14.54
N SER A 420 -18.01 7.22 14.82
CA SER A 420 -17.81 6.26 15.91
C SER A 420 -16.38 6.26 16.42
N GLU A 421 -16.11 5.51 17.49
CA GLU A 421 -14.75 5.36 18.03
C GLU A 421 -13.84 4.57 17.08
N GLU A 422 -14.39 3.62 16.32
CA GLU A 422 -13.69 2.90 15.24
C GLU A 422 -13.20 3.84 14.13
N ASP A 423 -13.95 4.91 13.84
CA ASP A 423 -13.51 5.96 12.91
C ASP A 423 -12.35 6.78 13.49
N VAL A 424 -12.42 7.12 14.79
CA VAL A 424 -11.33 7.80 15.49
C VAL A 424 -10.06 6.94 15.47
N LEU A 425 -10.18 5.62 15.67
CA LEU A 425 -9.06 4.68 15.57
C LEU A 425 -8.53 4.54 14.14
N THR A 426 -9.40 4.57 13.13
CA THR A 426 -8.99 4.62 11.71
C THR A 426 -8.17 5.87 11.41
N TYR A 427 -8.64 7.02 11.89
CA TYR A 427 -7.89 8.29 11.81
C TYR A 427 -6.57 8.23 12.57
N ALA A 428 -6.56 7.63 13.77
CA ALA A 428 -5.34 7.46 14.56
C ALA A 428 -4.27 6.70 13.78
N MET A 429 -4.65 5.61 13.08
CA MET A 429 -3.71 4.78 12.33
C MET A 429 -3.12 5.52 11.12
N PHE A 430 -3.95 6.27 10.40
CA PHE A 430 -3.57 6.97 9.17
C PHE A 430 -4.27 8.34 9.11
N PRO A 431 -3.73 9.42 9.69
CA PRO A 431 -4.45 10.69 9.82
C PRO A 431 -4.94 11.26 8.49
N ASP A 432 -4.04 11.49 7.52
CA ASP A 432 -4.40 12.15 6.25
C ASP A 432 -5.34 11.28 5.40
N ILE A 433 -5.03 10.00 5.31
CA ILE A 433 -5.75 9.05 4.44
C ILE A 433 -7.05 8.63 5.09
N GLY A 434 -7.04 8.37 6.39
CA GLY A 434 -8.22 8.05 7.19
C GLY A 434 -9.19 9.22 7.18
N GLN A 435 -8.72 10.47 7.33
CA GLN A 435 -9.58 11.65 7.19
C GLN A 435 -10.24 11.71 5.80
N THR A 436 -9.45 11.59 4.73
CA THR A 436 -9.95 11.64 3.35
C THR A 436 -10.96 10.53 3.10
N TYR A 437 -10.63 9.30 3.51
CA TYR A 437 -11.51 8.14 3.42
C TYR A 437 -12.84 8.34 4.16
N LEU A 438 -12.80 8.83 5.40
CA LEU A 438 -14.01 9.04 6.20
C LEU A 438 -14.90 10.14 5.60
N GLN A 439 -14.29 11.20 5.05
CA GLN A 439 -15.02 12.26 4.34
C GLN A 439 -15.69 11.72 3.07
N GLU A 440 -14.96 10.99 2.22
CA GLU A 440 -15.49 10.34 1.01
C GLU A 440 -16.62 9.35 1.35
N ARG A 441 -16.42 8.52 2.39
CA ARG A 441 -17.44 7.57 2.88
C ARG A 441 -18.71 8.29 3.31
N ASN A 442 -18.56 9.40 4.04
CA ASN A 442 -19.70 10.17 4.53
C ASN A 442 -20.45 10.89 3.41
N ALA A 443 -19.74 11.30 2.35
CA ALA A 443 -20.32 11.89 1.15
C ALA A 443 -20.90 10.87 0.16
N GLY A 444 -20.63 9.56 0.36
CA GLY A 444 -21.03 8.51 -0.58
C GLY A 444 -20.23 8.53 -1.89
N SER A 445 -19.01 9.06 -1.87
CA SER A 445 -18.16 9.30 -3.04
C SER A 445 -16.91 8.40 -3.09
N LEU A 446 -16.91 7.30 -2.34
CA LEU A 446 -15.80 6.34 -2.37
C LEU A 446 -15.69 5.68 -3.75
N VAL A 447 -14.51 5.73 -4.34
CA VAL A 447 -14.21 5.07 -5.63
C VAL A 447 -13.04 4.09 -5.43
N PRO A 448 -13.29 2.78 -5.33
CA PRO A 448 -12.23 1.78 -5.19
C PRO A 448 -11.39 1.68 -6.47
N GLU A 449 -10.12 1.27 -6.35
CA GLU A 449 -9.28 0.98 -7.52
C GLU A 449 -9.95 -0.06 -8.44
N THR A 450 -9.99 0.17 -9.75
CA THR A 450 -10.66 -0.73 -10.69
C THR A 450 -9.85 -2.01 -10.94
N LEU A 451 -10.51 -3.17 -10.98
CA LEU A 451 -9.90 -4.41 -11.46
C LEU A 451 -10.01 -4.46 -12.99
N LEU A 452 -8.88 -4.62 -13.66
CA LEU A 452 -8.77 -4.65 -15.11
C LEU A 452 -9.17 -6.03 -15.67
N GLU A 453 -9.77 -6.04 -16.85
CA GLU A 453 -9.97 -7.28 -17.59
C GLU A 453 -8.68 -7.71 -18.28
N LYS A 454 -8.20 -8.92 -18.03
CA LYS A 454 -6.93 -9.42 -18.59
C LYS A 454 -6.91 -9.48 -20.13
N ASN A 455 -8.08 -9.48 -20.77
CA ASN A 455 -8.20 -9.60 -22.23
C ASN A 455 -7.93 -8.29 -23.00
N SER A 456 -7.75 -7.15 -22.32
CA SER A 456 -7.38 -5.90 -23.01
C SER A 456 -5.90 -5.80 -23.39
N GLU A 457 -5.05 -6.75 -22.98
CA GLU A 457 -3.62 -6.76 -23.33
C GLU A 457 -3.28 -7.57 -24.60
N HIS A 458 -4.23 -8.25 -25.25
CA HIS A 458 -3.98 -9.07 -26.44
C HIS A 458 -4.47 -8.47 -27.77
N SER A 459 -4.68 -7.15 -27.81
CA SER A 459 -4.76 -6.39 -29.07
C SER A 459 -3.68 -5.32 -29.19
N GLN A 460 -2.49 -5.54 -28.61
CA GLN A 460 -1.27 -4.84 -29.00
C GLN A 460 -0.52 -5.66 -30.05
N GLY A 461 -1.12 -5.84 -31.24
CA GLY A 461 -0.27 -5.72 -32.43
C GLY A 461 0.31 -4.30 -32.39
N ALA A 462 1.62 -4.13 -32.56
CA ALA A 462 2.28 -2.83 -32.45
C ALA A 462 1.49 -1.76 -33.20
N ARG A 463 0.75 -0.92 -32.45
CA ARG A 463 0.05 0.23 -33.00
C ARG A 463 1.06 1.35 -33.08
N TYR A 464 1.73 1.44 -34.22
CA TYR A 464 2.53 2.62 -34.55
C TYR A 464 1.56 3.76 -34.85
N ALA A 465 1.25 4.57 -33.85
CA ALA A 465 0.84 5.94 -34.11
C ALA A 465 2.12 6.74 -34.40
N PRO A 466 2.19 7.51 -35.50
CA PRO A 466 3.31 8.42 -35.71
C PRO A 466 3.39 9.36 -34.49
N SER A 467 4.53 9.38 -33.82
CA SER A 467 4.80 10.29 -32.69
C SER A 467 5.43 11.60 -33.15
N GLU A 468 5.82 11.69 -34.41
CA GLU A 468 6.55 12.83 -34.97
C GLU A 468 5.89 13.28 -36.27
N PHE A 469 5.60 14.58 -36.38
CA PHE A 469 4.91 15.19 -37.50
C PHE A 469 5.62 16.46 -37.95
N LYS A 470 5.54 16.74 -39.25
CA LYS A 470 5.80 18.08 -39.79
C LYS A 470 4.46 18.70 -40.19
N VAL A 471 4.08 19.78 -39.52
CA VAL A 471 2.84 20.49 -39.80
C VAL A 471 3.20 21.84 -40.42
N THR A 472 2.77 22.06 -41.66
CA THR A 472 3.00 23.33 -42.35
C THR A 472 1.74 24.19 -42.30
N LEU A 473 1.83 25.36 -41.67
CA LEU A 473 0.74 26.33 -41.56
C LEU A 473 1.25 27.70 -42.02
N HIS A 474 0.50 28.37 -42.90
CA HIS A 474 0.87 29.69 -43.44
C HIS A 474 2.28 29.80 -44.05
N GLY A 475 2.85 28.69 -44.53
CA GLY A 475 4.19 28.66 -45.15
C GLY A 475 5.33 28.32 -44.20
N GLU A 476 5.08 28.23 -42.90
CA GLU A 476 6.06 27.78 -41.89
C GLU A 476 5.82 26.32 -41.51
N THR A 477 6.89 25.55 -41.31
CA THR A 477 6.81 24.11 -40.99
C THR A 477 7.27 23.87 -39.56
N PHE A 478 6.34 23.44 -38.72
CA PHE A 478 6.57 23.10 -37.32
C PHE A 478 6.92 21.63 -37.18
N HIS A 479 7.96 21.34 -36.40
CA HIS A 479 8.30 19.98 -36.04
C HIS A 479 7.65 19.60 -34.70
N ILE A 480 6.71 18.66 -34.74
CA ILE A 480 5.90 18.25 -33.58
C ILE A 480 6.31 16.85 -33.17
N ASN A 481 6.77 16.68 -31.93
CA ASN A 481 7.04 15.37 -31.34
C ASN A 481 6.17 15.17 -30.09
N VAL A 482 5.39 14.10 -30.06
CA VAL A 482 4.48 13.73 -28.98
C VAL A 482 5.14 12.61 -28.16
N THR A 483 5.45 12.91 -26.91
CA THR A 483 6.02 11.94 -25.96
C THR A 483 5.19 11.86 -24.67
N GLY A 484 5.22 10.73 -24.00
CA GLY A 484 4.45 10.47 -22.78
C GLY A 484 3.38 9.39 -22.96
N SER A 485 3.30 8.48 -21.98
CA SER A 485 2.27 7.45 -21.90
C SER A 485 1.36 7.74 -20.72
N GLY A 486 0.22 8.39 -20.96
CA GLY A 486 -0.92 8.26 -20.05
C GLY A 486 -1.36 6.79 -19.99
N HIS A 487 -1.77 6.31 -18.81
CA HIS A 487 -2.22 4.92 -18.66
C HIS A 487 -3.49 4.69 -19.50
N ALA A 488 -3.62 3.50 -20.09
CA ALA A 488 -4.81 3.16 -20.86
C ALA A 488 -6.04 3.14 -19.94
N GLY A 489 -7.09 3.88 -20.30
CA GLY A 489 -8.37 3.92 -19.57
C GLY A 489 -8.73 5.25 -18.89
N GLU A 490 -7.84 6.24 -18.88
CA GLU A 490 -8.14 7.59 -18.36
C GLU A 490 -8.74 8.51 -19.45
N GLU A 491 -9.80 9.27 -19.08
CA GLU A 491 -10.52 10.22 -19.96
C GLU A 491 -9.70 11.46 -20.31
N GLN A 492 -8.78 11.87 -19.42
CA GLN A 492 -7.81 12.94 -19.63
C GLN A 492 -6.41 12.38 -19.52
N ARG A 493 -5.53 12.71 -20.48
CA ARG A 493 -4.16 12.21 -20.51
C ARG A 493 -3.16 13.36 -20.66
N PRO A 494 -2.13 13.45 -19.79
CA PRO A 494 -1.03 14.38 -20.00
C PRO A 494 -0.11 13.85 -21.10
N TYR A 495 0.16 14.67 -22.11
CA TYR A 495 1.15 14.46 -23.15
C TYR A 495 2.19 15.58 -23.10
N PHE A 496 3.43 15.26 -23.44
CA PHE A 496 4.46 16.26 -23.71
C PHE A 496 4.55 16.46 -25.21
N VAL A 497 4.20 17.67 -25.66
CA VAL A 497 4.31 18.06 -27.05
C VAL A 497 5.52 18.96 -27.19
N SER A 498 6.53 18.51 -27.94
CA SER A 498 7.66 19.36 -28.31
C SER A 498 7.34 20.08 -29.62
N ILE A 499 7.32 21.41 -29.58
CA ILE A 499 7.22 22.28 -30.75
C ILE A 499 8.59 22.95 -30.91
N ASP A 500 9.29 22.63 -32.00
CA ASP A 500 10.61 23.18 -32.34
C ASP A 500 11.67 23.09 -31.20
N GLY A 501 11.58 22.02 -30.39
CA GLY A 501 12.54 21.71 -29.34
C GLY A 501 12.18 22.23 -27.95
N ILE A 502 11.04 22.91 -27.78
CA ILE A 502 10.50 23.31 -26.48
C ILE A 502 9.40 22.33 -26.10
N ALA A 503 9.60 21.59 -25.01
CA ALA A 503 8.62 20.63 -24.50
C ALA A 503 7.58 21.34 -23.63
N GLU A 504 6.32 21.28 -24.03
CA GLU A 504 5.18 21.78 -23.25
C GLU A 504 4.31 20.61 -22.79
N GLU A 505 3.83 20.68 -21.55
CA GLU A 505 2.84 19.75 -21.01
C GLU A 505 1.46 20.15 -21.50
N VAL A 506 0.78 19.22 -22.18
CA VAL A 506 -0.55 19.42 -22.75
C VAL A 506 -1.48 18.34 -22.21
N ILE A 507 -2.62 18.75 -21.66
CA ILE A 507 -3.69 17.84 -21.28
C ILE A 507 -4.55 17.58 -22.51
N VAL A 508 -4.61 16.33 -22.95
CA VAL A 508 -5.47 15.91 -24.06
C VAL A 508 -6.71 15.23 -23.51
N GLU A 509 -7.86 15.83 -23.78
CA GLU A 509 -9.18 15.27 -23.49
C GLU A 509 -9.72 14.56 -24.74
N THR A 510 -10.16 13.31 -24.59
CA THR A 510 -10.66 12.53 -25.73
C THR A 510 -12.12 12.88 -26.04
N LEU A 511 -12.34 13.76 -27.02
CA LEU A 511 -13.68 14.26 -27.37
C LEU A 511 -14.49 13.33 -28.31
N SER A 512 -13.80 12.48 -29.08
CA SER A 512 -14.41 11.45 -29.92
C SER A 512 -13.37 10.43 -30.37
N GLU A 513 -13.74 9.15 -30.39
CA GLU A 513 -12.93 8.10 -30.99
C GLU A 513 -13.51 7.70 -32.36
N ILE A 514 -12.62 7.38 -33.31
CA ILE A 514 -12.98 6.81 -34.62
C ILE A 514 -12.49 5.38 -34.62
N GLU A 515 -13.41 4.44 -34.82
CA GLU A 515 -13.07 3.03 -35.04
C GLU A 515 -12.38 2.87 -36.41
N ILE A 516 -11.15 2.38 -36.38
CA ILE A 516 -10.39 2.01 -37.58
C ILE A 516 -10.42 0.49 -37.67
N SER A 517 -11.07 -0.06 -38.69
CA SER A 517 -10.98 -1.49 -38.98
C SER A 517 -9.56 -1.83 -39.47
N GLY A 518 -9.13 -3.07 -39.24
CA GLY A 518 -7.75 -3.54 -39.50
C GLY A 518 -7.27 -3.45 -40.96
N ASP A 519 -8.04 -2.86 -41.87
CA ASP A 519 -7.71 -2.57 -43.26
C ASP A 519 -7.42 -1.08 -43.54
N GLY A 520 -7.45 -0.22 -42.52
CA GLY A 520 -7.20 1.22 -42.68
C GLY A 520 -8.41 2.01 -43.20
N SER A 521 -9.60 1.40 -43.27
CA SER A 521 -10.84 2.14 -43.52
C SER A 521 -11.52 2.56 -42.22
N SER A 522 -12.03 3.80 -42.17
CA SER A 522 -12.81 4.29 -41.04
C SER A 522 -14.28 3.93 -41.23
N THR A 523 -14.89 3.20 -40.30
CA THR A 523 -16.32 2.83 -40.38
C THR A 523 -17.28 3.96 -39.99
N GLY A 524 -16.78 5.17 -39.74
CA GLY A 524 -17.60 6.38 -39.59
C GLY A 524 -18.51 6.41 -38.36
N SER A 525 -18.47 5.39 -37.49
CA SER A 525 -19.23 5.41 -36.24
C SER A 525 -18.51 6.28 -35.22
N LYS A 526 -19.08 7.46 -34.93
CA LYS A 526 -18.59 8.39 -33.90
C LYS A 526 -19.33 8.12 -32.60
N LYS A 527 -18.60 7.76 -31.54
CA LYS A 527 -19.15 7.73 -30.17
C LYS A 527 -18.77 9.03 -29.47
N LYS A 528 -19.76 9.90 -29.21
CA LYS A 528 -19.56 11.11 -28.40
C LYS A 528 -19.54 10.73 -26.93
N VAL A 529 -18.44 11.01 -26.24
CA VAL A 529 -18.39 10.99 -24.78
C VAL A 529 -18.92 12.34 -24.29
N SER A 530 -19.83 12.33 -23.33
CA SER A 530 -20.51 13.54 -22.83
C SER A 530 -19.59 14.33 -21.91
N ALA A 531 -19.03 15.44 -22.40
CA ALA A 531 -18.30 16.40 -21.59
C ALA A 531 -19.26 17.28 -20.78
N ASN A 532 -19.02 17.40 -19.48
CA ASN A 532 -19.61 18.43 -18.62
C ASN A 532 -18.61 19.59 -18.47
N ALA A 533 -19.13 20.81 -18.61
CA ALA A 533 -18.53 22.11 -18.32
C ALA A 533 -17.52 22.70 -19.33
N SER A 534 -17.95 22.95 -20.59
CA SER A 534 -17.44 24.11 -21.34
C SER A 534 -18.16 25.37 -20.86
N SER A 535 -17.46 26.51 -20.79
CA SER A 535 -18.12 27.80 -20.51
C SER A 535 -19.26 28.04 -21.51
N ASN A 536 -20.36 28.65 -21.06
CA ASN A 536 -21.50 29.01 -21.93
C ASN A 536 -21.22 30.28 -22.77
N ARG A 537 -19.95 30.72 -22.89
CA ARG A 537 -19.62 31.96 -23.61
C ARG A 537 -19.74 31.75 -25.12
N PRO A 538 -20.23 32.75 -25.88
CA PRO A 538 -20.35 32.66 -27.33
C PRO A 538 -18.98 32.46 -28.00
N ARG A 539 -18.98 31.84 -29.19
CA ARG A 539 -17.78 31.73 -30.02
C ARG A 539 -17.70 32.87 -31.04
N PRO A 540 -16.50 33.30 -31.49
CA PRO A 540 -16.33 34.31 -32.53
C PRO A 540 -17.01 33.88 -33.84
N THR A 541 -17.97 34.67 -34.35
CA THR A 541 -18.69 34.38 -35.62
C THR A 541 -18.47 35.47 -36.68
N HIS A 542 -18.00 36.65 -36.30
CA HIS A 542 -17.62 37.74 -37.20
C HIS A 542 -16.50 38.58 -36.59
N ALA A 543 -15.89 39.47 -37.39
CA ALA A 543 -14.74 40.30 -37.02
C ALA A 543 -15.00 41.33 -35.90
N GLY A 544 -16.25 41.47 -35.46
CA GLY A 544 -16.63 42.29 -34.32
C GLY A 544 -16.47 41.58 -32.97
N HIS A 545 -16.32 40.25 -32.96
CA HIS A 545 -16.03 39.51 -31.73
C HIS A 545 -14.56 39.66 -31.37
N VAL A 546 -14.30 40.23 -30.19
CA VAL A 546 -12.94 40.34 -29.65
C VAL A 546 -12.62 39.10 -28.85
N THR A 547 -11.48 38.49 -29.17
CA THR A 547 -10.97 37.27 -28.53
C THR A 547 -9.59 37.52 -27.92
N THR A 548 -9.10 36.56 -27.14
CA THR A 548 -7.69 36.51 -26.72
C THR A 548 -6.89 35.59 -27.66
N SER A 549 -5.58 35.83 -27.78
CA SER A 549 -4.65 34.95 -28.50
C SER A 549 -4.13 33.78 -27.65
N MET A 550 -4.31 33.84 -26.33
CA MET A 550 -3.84 32.82 -25.38
C MET A 550 -4.80 32.67 -24.18
N PRO A 551 -4.93 31.48 -23.57
CA PRO A 551 -5.71 31.32 -22.35
C PRO A 551 -5.16 32.19 -21.21
N GLY A 552 -6.04 32.78 -20.41
CA GLY A 552 -5.64 33.69 -19.35
C GLY A 552 -6.77 34.05 -18.41
N THR A 553 -6.49 34.95 -17.46
CA THR A 553 -7.49 35.48 -16.51
C THR A 553 -7.74 36.96 -16.78
N ILE A 554 -8.99 37.40 -16.81
CA ILE A 554 -9.31 38.83 -16.99
C ILE A 554 -8.85 39.65 -15.78
N VAL A 555 -7.92 40.56 -15.98
CA VAL A 555 -7.40 41.50 -14.96
C VAL A 555 -8.24 42.76 -14.90
N ALA A 556 -8.68 43.26 -16.06
CA ALA A 556 -9.52 44.45 -16.17
C ALA A 556 -10.38 44.44 -17.45
N VAL A 557 -11.59 44.98 -17.32
CA VAL A 557 -12.47 45.31 -18.45
C VAL A 557 -12.49 46.84 -18.56
N LYS A 558 -12.06 47.39 -19.71
CA LYS A 558 -11.87 48.85 -19.89
C LYS A 558 -13.09 49.57 -20.51
N VAL A 559 -14.08 48.82 -20.97
CA VAL A 559 -15.24 49.33 -21.72
C VAL A 559 -16.54 48.73 -21.21
N ASN A 560 -17.64 49.46 -21.39
CA ASN A 560 -19.00 49.00 -21.12
C ASN A 560 -19.80 48.85 -22.42
N ALA A 561 -20.89 48.08 -22.38
CA ALA A 561 -21.84 48.04 -23.48
C ALA A 561 -22.42 49.45 -23.74
N GLY A 562 -22.40 49.88 -25.00
CA GLY A 562 -22.78 51.22 -25.45
C GLY A 562 -21.60 52.17 -25.71
N ASP A 563 -20.38 51.83 -25.30
CA ASP A 563 -19.20 52.68 -25.53
C ASP A 563 -18.75 52.66 -26.99
N LYS A 564 -18.32 53.82 -27.52
CA LYS A 564 -17.67 53.90 -28.83
C LYS A 564 -16.17 53.67 -28.69
N VAL A 565 -15.63 52.76 -29.48
CA VAL A 565 -14.20 52.41 -29.52
C VAL A 565 -13.65 52.58 -30.94
N LYS A 566 -12.38 52.93 -31.05
CA LYS A 566 -11.63 52.95 -32.31
C LYS A 566 -10.74 51.72 -32.41
N ALA A 567 -10.47 51.28 -33.64
CA ALA A 567 -9.48 50.24 -33.87
C ALA A 567 -8.13 50.63 -33.21
N GLY A 568 -7.59 49.74 -32.39
CA GLY A 568 -6.39 49.94 -31.59
C GLY A 568 -6.63 50.39 -30.13
N ASP A 569 -7.86 50.79 -29.77
CA ASP A 569 -8.17 51.14 -28.38
C ASP A 569 -8.15 49.89 -27.48
N GLY A 570 -7.56 49.99 -26.30
CA GLY A 570 -7.53 48.90 -25.33
C GLY A 570 -8.88 48.65 -24.68
N VAL A 571 -9.41 47.43 -24.83
CA VAL A 571 -10.75 47.04 -24.37
C VAL A 571 -10.73 46.08 -23.17
N LEU A 572 -9.70 45.23 -23.05
CA LEU A 572 -9.51 44.31 -21.93
C LEU A 572 -8.04 44.23 -21.52
N VAL A 573 -7.77 43.77 -20.31
CA VAL A 573 -6.44 43.32 -19.87
C VAL A 573 -6.57 41.89 -19.36
N ILE A 574 -5.70 41.01 -19.85
CA ILE A 574 -5.62 39.62 -19.40
C ILE A 574 -4.25 39.36 -18.77
N GLU A 575 -4.21 38.51 -17.76
CA GLU A 575 -2.97 37.91 -17.27
C GLU A 575 -2.86 36.52 -17.86
N ALA A 576 -1.79 36.30 -18.62
CA ALA A 576 -1.44 35.00 -19.14
C ALA A 576 0.07 34.79 -18.98
N MET A 577 0.47 33.62 -18.50
CA MET A 577 1.88 33.33 -18.17
C MET A 577 2.53 34.37 -17.24
N LYS A 578 1.78 34.90 -16.25
CA LYS A 578 2.20 35.92 -15.28
C LYS A 578 2.56 37.29 -15.89
N MET A 579 2.14 37.54 -17.12
CA MET A 579 2.34 38.80 -17.82
C MET A 579 0.97 39.38 -18.19
N GLU A 580 0.79 40.69 -17.99
CA GLU A 580 -0.42 41.40 -18.41
C GLU A 580 -0.33 41.76 -19.90
N ASN A 581 -1.34 41.37 -20.66
CA ASN A 581 -1.51 41.73 -22.07
C ASN A 581 -2.81 42.53 -22.24
N GLU A 582 -2.69 43.68 -22.89
CA GLU A 582 -3.83 44.52 -23.25
C GLU A 582 -4.42 44.07 -24.59
N ILE A 583 -5.70 43.72 -24.60
CA ILE A 583 -6.43 43.35 -25.80
C ILE A 583 -7.03 44.62 -26.40
N GLN A 584 -6.77 44.83 -27.69
CA GLN A 584 -7.20 46.01 -28.43
C GLN A 584 -8.40 45.71 -29.32
N ALA A 585 -9.25 46.71 -29.54
CA ALA A 585 -10.35 46.65 -30.50
C ALA A 585 -9.79 46.47 -31.92
N ALA A 586 -10.21 45.41 -32.61
CA ALA A 586 -9.79 45.15 -34.00
C ALA A 586 -10.49 46.08 -35.02
N THR A 587 -11.67 46.61 -34.67
CA THR A 587 -12.48 47.47 -35.53
C THR A 587 -13.02 48.67 -34.74
N SER A 588 -13.27 49.78 -35.43
CA SER A 588 -13.97 50.93 -34.84
C SER A 588 -15.48 50.66 -34.84
N GLY A 589 -16.16 51.00 -33.76
CA GLY A 589 -17.58 50.73 -33.63
C GLY A 589 -18.13 50.98 -32.24
N THR A 590 -19.34 50.47 -31.97
CA THR A 590 -19.98 50.51 -30.65
C THR A 590 -19.94 49.13 -29.99
N VAL A 591 -19.54 49.06 -28.73
CA VAL A 591 -19.54 47.81 -27.94
C VAL A 591 -20.99 47.39 -27.68
N VAL A 592 -21.39 46.21 -28.16
CA VAL A 592 -22.77 45.68 -28.05
C VAL A 592 -22.93 44.83 -26.81
N ALA A 593 -21.92 44.01 -26.50
CA ALA A 593 -21.96 43.08 -25.37
C ALA A 593 -20.56 42.85 -24.80
N VAL A 594 -20.50 42.63 -23.48
CA VAL A 594 -19.30 42.17 -22.77
C VAL A 594 -19.66 40.87 -22.06
N HIS A 595 -18.98 39.78 -22.40
CA HIS A 595 -19.30 38.41 -21.95
C HIS A 595 -18.43 37.93 -20.79
N VAL A 596 -17.56 38.80 -20.29
CA VAL A 596 -16.56 38.49 -19.27
C VAL A 596 -16.58 39.51 -18.15
N VAL A 597 -16.20 39.07 -16.95
CA VAL A 597 -15.95 39.94 -15.80
C VAL A 597 -14.53 39.76 -15.28
N LYS A 598 -14.05 40.71 -14.47
CA LYS A 598 -12.73 40.59 -13.81
C LYS A 598 -12.66 39.29 -13.00
N GLY A 599 -11.58 38.53 -13.18
CA GLY A 599 -11.34 37.24 -12.54
C GLY A 599 -11.78 36.03 -13.36
N ASP A 600 -12.48 36.22 -14.49
CA ASP A 600 -12.86 35.11 -15.36
C ASP A 600 -11.65 34.48 -16.05
N ALA A 601 -11.58 33.15 -16.04
CA ALA A 601 -10.70 32.39 -16.92
C ALA A 601 -11.31 32.33 -18.33
N VAL A 602 -10.49 32.61 -19.34
CA VAL A 602 -10.90 32.74 -20.75
C VAL A 602 -9.97 31.96 -21.68
N THR A 603 -10.51 31.48 -22.80
CA THR A 603 -9.76 30.75 -23.85
C THR A 603 -9.86 31.46 -25.22
N PRO A 604 -8.92 31.20 -26.16
CA PRO A 604 -8.91 31.88 -27.46
C PRO A 604 -10.13 31.65 -28.35
N ASP A 605 -10.90 30.58 -28.10
CA ASP A 605 -12.12 30.25 -28.82
C ASP A 605 -13.39 30.94 -28.26
N GLU A 606 -13.26 31.75 -27.21
CA GLU A 606 -14.35 32.51 -26.60
C GLU A 606 -14.40 33.95 -27.13
N ALA A 607 -15.61 34.43 -27.48
CA ALA A 607 -15.87 35.84 -27.72
C ALA A 607 -16.03 36.57 -26.37
N LEU A 608 -15.10 37.48 -26.07
CA LEU A 608 -15.02 38.16 -24.78
C LEU A 608 -15.88 39.43 -24.76
N LEU A 609 -15.93 40.13 -25.90
CA LEU A 609 -16.88 41.21 -26.16
C LEU A 609 -17.26 41.25 -27.65
N GLU A 610 -18.33 41.98 -27.96
CA GLU A 610 -18.81 42.20 -29.33
C GLU A 610 -18.82 43.69 -29.65
N ILE A 611 -18.24 44.06 -30.78
CA ILE A 611 -18.24 45.41 -31.35
C ILE A 611 -19.05 45.38 -32.64
N GLN A 612 -20.08 46.23 -32.73
CA GLN A 612 -20.78 46.50 -33.97
C GLN A 612 -20.01 47.57 -34.74
N PRO A 613 -19.43 47.25 -35.91
CA PRO A 613 -18.71 48.23 -36.71
C PRO A 613 -19.62 49.40 -37.14
N GLU A 614 -19.06 50.60 -37.18
CA GLU A 614 -19.71 51.79 -37.77
C GLU A 614 -19.40 51.97 -39.27
#